data_AF-A0A085F718-F1
#
_entry.id   AF-A0A085F718-F1
#
_cell.length_a   1.000
_cell.length_b   1.000
_cell.length_c   1.000
_cell.angle_alpha   90.00
_cell.angle_beta   90.00
_cell.angle_gamma   90.00
#
_symmetry.space_group_name_H-M   'P 1'
#
loop_
_entity.id
_entity.type
_entity.pdbx_description
1 polymer ?
#
loop_
_entity_poly.entity_id
_entity_poly.type
_entity_poly.pdbx_seq_one_letter_code
_entity_poly.pdbx_strand_id
1 'polypeptide(L)' 'MQAGIYFPLFLVLATKDLASYAIYYLAADLQQPGMFLPRKPLSETARRAGWTGFHYDLRHVGSSLVRLV' A
#
# COMPACT_ATOMS: atom_id res chain seq x y z
N MET A 1 4.30 12.47 -14.91
CA MET A 1 4.02 11.08 -14.52
C MET A 1 3.19 10.43 -15.62
N GLN A 2 3.74 9.45 -16.37
CA GLN A 2 3.10 8.80 -17.54
C GLN A 2 2.49 7.42 -17.22
N ALA A 3 2.63 6.93 -15.99
CA ALA A 3 2.08 5.64 -15.58
C ALA A 3 0.74 5.85 -14.86
N GLY A 4 -0.37 5.50 -15.51
CA GLY A 4 -1.74 5.58 -14.98
C GLY A 4 -2.08 4.54 -13.91
N ILE A 5 -1.11 4.20 -13.05
CA ILE A 5 -1.23 3.12 -12.05
C ILE A 5 -1.42 3.64 -10.61
N TYR A 6 -1.32 4.95 -10.40
CA TYR A 6 -1.48 5.55 -9.08
C TYR A 6 -2.95 5.89 -8.85
N PHE A 7 -3.64 5.00 -8.15
CA PHE A 7 -4.95 5.28 -7.56
C PHE A 7 -4.75 5.77 -6.13
N PRO A 8 -5.61 6.68 -5.63
CA PRO A 8 -5.57 7.06 -4.22
C PRO A 8 -5.72 5.84 -3.31
N LEU A 9 -5.00 5.82 -2.19
CA LEU A 9 -5.04 4.72 -1.23
C LEU A 9 -5.93 5.07 -0.05
N PHE A 10 -6.76 4.11 0.35
CA PHE A 10 -7.43 4.10 1.65
C PHE A 10 -6.77 3.01 2.49
N LEU A 11 -6.14 3.40 3.60
CA LEU A 11 -5.51 2.49 4.54
C LEU A 11 -6.39 2.35 5.75
N VAL A 12 -6.82 1.12 6.04
CA VAL A 12 -7.56 0.79 7.25
C VAL A 12 -6.60 0.17 8.25
N LEU A 13 -6.40 0.86 9.37
CA LEU A 13 -5.70 0.31 10.53
C LEU A 13 -6.74 -0.14 11.53
N ALA A 14 -6.72 -1.43 11.88
CA ALA A 14 -7.62 -2.01 12.86
C ALA A 14 -6.81 -2.66 13.99
N THR A 15 -7.35 -2.62 15.21
CA THR A 15 -6.83 -3.40 16.33
C THR A 15 -7.00 -4.90 16.05
N LYS A 16 -6.21 -5.75 16.70
CA LYS A 16 -6.25 -7.21 16.48
C LYS A 16 -7.62 -7.82 16.79
N ASP A 17 -8.33 -7.25 17.76
CA ASP A 17 -9.68 -7.63 18.16
C ASP A 17 -10.78 -6.97 17.29
N LEU A 18 -10.39 -6.13 16.32
CA LEU A 18 -11.26 -5.36 15.43
C LEU A 18 -12.22 -4.39 16.14
N ALA A 19 -12.02 -4.14 17.44
CA ALA A 19 -12.88 -3.25 18.23
C ALA A 19 -12.67 -1.77 17.88
N SER A 20 -11.53 -1.40 17.32
CA SER A 20 -11.20 -0.03 16.93
C SER A 20 -10.53 -0.01 15.57
N TYR A 21 -10.87 1.01 14.78
CA TYR A 21 -10.25 1.23 13.48
C TYR A 21 -10.04 2.72 13.21
N ALA A 22 -9.14 3.00 12.28
CA ALA A 22 -8.93 4.31 11.71
C ALA A 22 -8.68 4.16 10.20
N ILE A 23 -9.30 5.04 9.42
CA ILE A 23 -9.11 5.09 7.97
C ILE A 23 -8.22 6.28 7.66
N TYR A 24 -7.21 6.06 6.82
CA TYR A 24 -6.32 7.09 6.31
C TYR A 24 -6.42 7.15 4.79
N TYR A 25 -6.35 8.36 4.26
CA TYR A 25 -6.31 8.63 2.83
C TYR A 25 -4.92 9.10 2.42
N LEU A 26 -4.44 8.57 1.28
CA LEU A 26 -3.26 9.06 0.57
C LEU A 26 -3.64 9.39 -0.87
N ALA A 27 -3.48 10.66 -1.24
CA ALA A 27 -3.67 11.10 -2.61
C ALA A 27 -2.62 10.46 -3.55
N ALA A 28 -3.01 10.21 -4.80
CA ALA A 28 -2.19 9.47 -5.76
C ALA A 28 -0.88 10.19 -6.13
N ASP A 29 -0.92 11.51 -6.20
CA ASP A 29 0.19 12.42 -6.49
C ASP A 29 1.24 12.49 -5.36
N LEU A 30 0.84 12.13 -4.14
CA LEU A 30 1.74 12.08 -2.98
C LEU A 30 2.45 10.71 -2.85
N GLN A 31 2.13 9.74 -3.71
CA GLN A 31 2.80 8.46 -3.74
C GLN A 31 4.21 8.59 -4.34
N GLN A 32 5.19 8.06 -3.64
CA GLN A 32 6.59 8.09 -4.06
C GLN A 32 7.00 6.72 -4.62
N PRO A 33 7.78 6.63 -5.71
CA PRO A 33 8.26 5.36 -6.23
C PRO A 33 8.95 4.47 -5.17
N GLY A 34 9.67 5.09 -4.22
CA GLY A 34 10.34 4.39 -3.12
C GLY A 34 9.43 3.66 -2.15
N MET A 35 8.12 3.98 -2.12
CA MET A 35 7.18 3.30 -1.24
C MET A 35 6.82 1.89 -1.72
N PHE A 36 7.12 1.52 -2.97
CA PHE A 36 6.76 0.23 -3.58
C PHE A 36 7.92 -0.76 -3.43
N LEU A 37 7.94 -1.51 -2.33
CA LEU A 37 8.98 -2.50 -2.08
C LEU A 37 8.64 -3.84 -2.75
N PRO A 38 9.42 -4.33 -3.73
CA PRO A 38 9.12 -5.59 -4.41
C PRO A 38 9.14 -6.76 -3.42
N ARG A 39 8.16 -7.66 -3.55
CA ARG A 39 8.10 -8.91 -2.78
C ARG A 39 8.94 -9.98 -3.44
N LYS A 40 9.23 -11.05 -2.69
CA LYS A 40 9.72 -12.29 -3.30
C LYS A 40 8.66 -12.82 -4.30
N PRO A 41 9.08 -13.28 -5.49
CA PRO A 41 8.18 -13.93 -6.42
C PRO A 41 7.45 -15.10 -5.76
N LEU A 42 6.20 -15.35 -6.19
CA LEU A 42 5.47 -16.53 -5.75
C LEU A 42 6.19 -17.82 -6.15
N SER A 43 6.10 -18.84 -5.30
CA SER A 43 6.73 -20.14 -5.53
C SER A 43 6.27 -20.78 -6.83
N GLU A 44 7.07 -21.71 -7.36
CA GLU A 44 6.76 -22.46 -8.58
C GLU A 44 5.46 -23.27 -8.46
N THR A 45 5.11 -23.68 -7.24
CA THR A 45 3.88 -24.42 -6.94
C THR A 45 2.64 -23.54 -6.78
N ALA A 46 2.80 -22.21 -6.75
CA ALA A 46 1.68 -21.30 -6.59
C ALA A 46 0.86 -21.20 -7.90
N ARG A 47 -0.46 -20.97 -7.78
CA ARG A 47 -1.36 -20.77 -8.93
C ARG A 47 -0.88 -19.68 -9.91
N ARG A 48 -0.14 -18.69 -9.41
CA ARG A 48 0.49 -17.62 -10.19
C ARG A 48 2.00 -17.63 -10.01
N ALA A 49 2.62 -18.78 -10.27
CA ALA A 49 4.07 -18.98 -10.15
C ALA A 49 4.87 -17.84 -10.79
N GLY A 50 5.89 -17.35 -10.08
CA GLY A 50 6.73 -16.24 -10.54
C GLY A 50 6.08 -14.84 -10.48
N TRP A 51 4.78 -14.73 -10.20
CA TRP A 51 4.15 -13.41 -10.03
C TRP A 51 4.78 -12.67 -8.85
N THR A 52 5.06 -11.39 -9.06
CA THR A 52 5.71 -10.52 -8.07
C THR A 52 4.81 -9.35 -7.74
N GLY A 53 4.40 -9.27 -6.48
CA GLY A 53 3.73 -8.09 -5.93
C GLY A 53 4.71 -7.17 -5.22
N PHE A 54 4.18 -6.25 -4.43
CA PHE A 54 4.97 -5.34 -3.60
C PHE A 54 4.32 -5.14 -2.23
N HIS A 55 5.09 -4.59 -1.29
CA HIS A 55 4.60 -4.03 -0.03
C HIS A 55 4.71 -2.51 -0.08
N TYR A 56 3.81 -1.82 0.64
CA TYR A 56 3.92 -0.39 0.85
C TYR A 56 4.84 -0.08 2.02
N ASP A 57 5.88 0.72 1.79
CA ASP A 57 6.68 1.34 2.84
C ASP A 57 6.14 2.74 3.15
N LEU A 58 5.31 2.82 4.19
CA LEU A 58 4.63 4.06 4.57
C LEU A 58 5.57 5.12 5.14
N ARG A 59 6.82 4.78 5.47
CA ARG A 59 7.81 5.74 5.99
C ARG A 59 8.13 6.84 4.97
N HIS A 60 7.94 6.55 3.68
CA HIS A 60 8.12 7.51 2.58
C HIS A 60 7.02 8.58 2.49
N VAL A 61 5.84 8.31 3.06
CA VAL A 61 4.62 9.12 2.85
C VAL A 61 3.87 9.42 4.15
N GLY A 62 4.49 9.19 5.32
CA GLY A 62 3.82 9.24 6.62
C GLY A 62 3.16 10.58 6.91
N SER A 63 3.82 11.70 6.57
CA SER A 63 3.26 13.06 6.74
C SER A 63 2.19 13.42 5.71
N SER A 64 2.05 12.63 4.64
CA SER A 64 1.06 12.82 3.58
C SER A 64 -0.24 12.04 3.83
N LEU A 65 -0.26 11.16 4.83
CA LEU A 65 -1.43 10.39 5.20
C LEU A 65 -2.38 11.23 6.05
N VAL A 66 -3.62 11.38 5.57
CA VAL A 66 -4.66 12.15 6.27
C VAL A 66 -5.67 11.19 6.88
N ARG A 67 -5.89 11.28 8.20
CA ARG A 67 -6.93 10.49 8.86
C ARG A 67 -8.32 11.00 8.44
N LEU A 68 -9.16 10.09 7.98
CA LEU A 68 -10.57 10.35 7.72
C LEU A 68 -11.35 10.23 9.04
N VAL A 69 -12.27 11.17 9.27
CA VAL A 69 -13.10 11.26 10.48
C VAL A 69 -14.05 10.08 10.62
#